data_AF-A0A257JEX0-F1
#
_entry.id   AF-A0A257JEX0-F1
#
_cell.length_a   1.000
_cell.length_b   1.000
_cell.length_c   1.000
_cell.angle_alpha   90.00
_cell.angle_beta   90.00
_cell.angle_gamma   90.00
#
_symmetry.space_group_name_H-M   'P 1'
#
loop_
_entity.id
_entity.type
_entity.pdbx_description
1 polymer ?
#
loop_
_entity_poly.entity_id
_entity_poly.type
_entity_poly.pdbx_seq_one_letter_code
_entity_poly.pdbx_strand_id
1 'polypeptide(L)'
;MFASGSISAWPDKVRRVHSLNAAVHNLVERIELASAEGPRTGYVLATNVYLKTAQGWRIVAHHASPGTPQETPEISEAPAVLH
;
A
#
# COMPACT_ATOMS: atom_id res chain seq x y z
N MET A 1 0.04 10.99 -13.91
CA MET A 1 -0.08 9.52 -13.77
C MET A 1 -1.37 8.98 -14.37
N PHE A 2 -2.53 9.60 -14.13
CA PHE A 2 -3.85 9.12 -14.65
C PHE A 2 -4.33 9.77 -15.96
N ALA A 3 -3.52 10.62 -16.60
CA ALA A 3 -3.89 11.28 -17.87
C ALA A 3 -4.08 10.27 -19.02
N SER A 4 -3.59 9.04 -18.85
CA SER A 4 -3.69 7.92 -19.79
C SER A 4 -4.78 6.90 -19.43
N GLY A 5 -5.68 7.23 -18.50
CA GLY A 5 -6.75 6.32 -18.05
C GLY A 5 -6.45 5.61 -16.73
N SER A 6 -7.21 4.55 -16.45
CA SER A 6 -7.05 3.74 -15.24
C SER A 6 -5.73 2.98 -15.25
N ILE A 7 -5.08 2.90 -14.09
CA ILE A 7 -3.90 2.07 -13.86
C ILE A 7 -4.39 0.80 -13.15
N SER A 8 -4.08 -0.36 -13.72
CA SER A 8 -4.27 -1.63 -13.02
C SER A 8 -3.23 -1.74 -11.91
N ALA A 9 -3.71 -1.95 -10.69
CA ALA A 9 -2.87 -2.10 -9.51
C ALA A 9 -3.26 -3.39 -8.77
N TRP A 10 -2.27 -4.17 -8.38
CA TRP A 10 -2.45 -5.39 -7.59
C TRP A 10 -1.64 -5.30 -6.30
N PRO A 11 -2.27 -5.55 -5.14
CA PRO A 11 -1.53 -5.69 -3.90
C PRO A 11 -0.74 -7.00 -3.94
N ASP A 12 0.54 -6.95 -3.61
CA ASP A 12 1.41 -8.13 -3.59
C ASP A 12 1.77 -8.50 -2.14
N LYS A 13 2.71 -7.76 -1.53
CA LYS A 13 3.20 -8.01 -0.16
C LYS A 13 2.44 -7.17 0.86
N VAL A 14 1.34 -7.68 1.41
CA VAL A 14 0.47 -6.92 2.32
C VAL A 14 0.73 -7.29 3.79
N ARG A 15 1.12 -6.30 4.60
CA ARG A 15 1.14 -6.38 6.07
C ARG A 15 0.00 -5.57 6.66
N ARG A 16 -0.72 -6.14 7.62
CA ARG A 16 -1.85 -5.48 8.28
C ARG A 16 -1.69 -5.54 9.78
N VAL A 17 -1.87 -4.40 10.43
CA VAL A 17 -2.01 -4.30 11.89
C VAL A 17 -3.39 -3.74 12.17
N HIS A 18 -4.18 -4.46 12.96
CA HIS A 18 -5.53 -4.05 13.35
C HIS A 18 -5.59 -3.78 14.84
N SER A 19 -6.37 -2.77 15.20
CA SER A 19 -6.81 -2.48 16.57
C SER A 19 -8.33 -2.30 16.55
N LEU A 20 -8.94 -2.05 17.70
CA LEU A 20 -10.41 -2.00 17.81
C LEU A 20 -11.05 -0.96 16.86
N ASN A 21 -10.40 0.20 16.72
CA ASN A 21 -10.89 1.34 15.94
C ASN A 21 -9.92 1.81 14.85
N ALA A 22 -8.82 1.09 14.61
CA ALA A 22 -7.79 1.48 13.66
C ALA A 22 -7.27 0.28 12.87
N ALA A 23 -6.80 0.53 11.66
CA ALA A 23 -6.06 -0.44 10.87
C ALA A 23 -4.95 0.27 10.10
N VAL A 24 -3.75 -0.32 10.09
CA VAL A 24 -2.64 0.14 9.25
C VAL A 24 -2.30 -0.97 8.27
N HIS A 25 -2.37 -0.67 6.98
CA HIS A 25 -1.95 -1.58 5.92
C HIS A 25 -0.68 -1.02 5.29
N ASN A 26 0.37 -1.83 5.25
CA ASN A 26 1.59 -1.55 4.52
C ASN A 26 1.67 -2.54 3.37
N LEU A 27 1.80 -2.07 2.13
CA LEU A 27 1.81 -2.96 0.98
C LEU A 27 2.73 -2.48 -0.13
N VAL A 28 3.25 -3.45 -0.90
CA VAL A 28 3.73 -3.20 -2.25
C VAL A 28 2.58 -3.37 -3.22
N GLU A 29 2.31 -2.34 -4.01
CA GLU A 29 1.39 -2.40 -5.14
C GLU A 29 2.21 -2.57 -6.43
N ARG A 30 1.91 -3.62 -7.18
CA ARG A 30 2.40 -3.78 -8.54
C ARG A 30 1.43 -3.06 -9.47
N ILE A 31 1.95 -2.14 -10.28
CA ILE A 31 1.15 -1.38 -11.25
C ILE A 31 1.59 -1.69 -12.67
N GLU A 32 0.63 -1.74 -13.59
CA GLU A 32 0.91 -1.78 -15.02
C GLU A 32 0.74 -0.38 -15.63
N LEU A 33 1.82 0.10 -16.25
CA LEU A 33 1.91 1.41 -16.89
C LEU A 33 1.95 1.22 -18.40
N ALA A 34 1.02 1.86 -19.11
CA ALA A 34 1.11 1.98 -20.56
C ALA A 34 2.27 2.92 -20.91
N SER A 35 3.19 2.46 -21.78
CA SER A 35 4.27 3.30 -22.33
C SER A 35 4.35 3.14 -23.84
N ALA A 36 5.02 4.08 -24.52
CA ALA A 36 5.21 4.03 -25.97
C ALA A 36 5.96 2.78 -26.46
N GLU A 37 6.74 2.15 -25.57
CA GLU A 37 7.50 0.93 -25.85
C GLU A 37 6.74 -0.35 -25.43
N GLY A 38 5.51 -0.21 -24.96
CA GLY A 38 4.68 -1.32 -24.45
C GLY A 38 4.40 -1.22 -22.95
N PRO A 39 3.70 -2.22 -22.38
CA PRO A 39 3.39 -2.26 -20.95
C PRO A 39 4.68 -2.35 -20.11
N ARG A 40 4.76 -1.55 -19.05
CA ARG A 40 5.84 -1.57 -18.08
C ARG A 40 5.28 -1.81 -16.68
N THR A 41 6.00 -2.58 -15.87
CA THR A 41 5.63 -2.81 -14.48
C THR A 41 6.31 -1.79 -13.58
N GLY A 42 5.52 -1.08 -12.76
CA GLY A 42 6.00 -0.26 -11.66
C GLY A 42 5.66 -0.89 -10.31
N TYR A 43 6.33 -0.41 -9.26
CA TYR A 43 6.02 -0.79 -7.89
C TYR A 43 5.85 0.46 -7.04
N VAL A 44 4.87 0.43 -6.14
CA VAL A 44 4.60 1.50 -5.18
C VAL A 44 4.60 0.90 -3.78
N LEU A 45 5.37 1.46 -2.87
CA LEU A 45 5.25 1.17 -1.45
C LEU A 45 4.20 2.10 -0.85
N ALA A 46 3.12 1.54 -0.33
CA ALA A 46 2.00 2.28 0.22
C ALA A 46 1.79 1.97 1.71
N THR A 47 1.50 3.01 2.49
CA THR A 47 1.02 2.92 3.87
C THR A 47 -0.35 3.58 3.96
N ASN A 48 -1.37 2.78 4.27
CA ASN A 48 -2.75 3.22 4.44
C ASN A 48 -3.16 3.11 5.90
N VAL A 49 -3.56 4.22 6.52
CA VAL A 49 -4.06 4.26 7.89
C VAL A 49 -5.55 4.51 7.87
N TYR A 50 -6.31 3.61 8.48
CA TYR A 50 -7.76 3.66 8.55
C TYR A 50 -8.23 3.83 9.99
N LEU A 51 -9.27 4.65 10.19
CA LEU A 51 -10.04 4.71 11.44
C LEU A 51 -11.47 4.25 11.21
N LYS A 52 -12.00 3.48 12.17
CA LYS A 52 -13.40 3.07 12.22
C LYS A 52 -14.22 4.15 12.91
N THR A 53 -15.12 4.76 12.15
CA THR A 53 -16.10 5.75 12.64
C THR A 53 -17.49 5.11 12.74
N ALA A 54 -18.46 5.84 13.29
CA ALA A 54 -19.86 5.41 13.27
C ALA A 54 -20.41 5.21 11.84
N GLN A 55 -19.83 5.90 10.85
CA GLN A 55 -20.18 5.81 9.43
C GLN A 55 -19.25 4.85 8.65
N GLY A 56 -18.54 3.97 9.35
CA GLY A 56 -17.63 2.97 8.78
C GLY A 56 -16.17 3.40 8.73
N TRP A 57 -15.36 2.67 7.97
CA TRP A 57 -13.93 2.93 7.84
C TRP A 57 -13.65 4.18 6.98
N ARG A 58 -12.64 4.96 7.36
CA ARG A 58 -12.13 6.10 6.60
C ARG A 58 -10.61 6.02 6.58
N ILE A 59 -10.01 6.31 5.43
CA ILE A 59 -8.56 6.54 5.38
C ILE A 59 -8.26 7.91 5.99
N VAL A 60 -7.38 7.96 6.97
CA VAL A 60 -7.01 9.20 7.68
C VAL A 60 -5.58 9.64 7.41
N ALA A 61 -4.74 8.71 6.96
CA ALA A 61 -3.43 9.02 6.40
C ALA A 61 -3.11 8.04 5.26
N HIS A 62 -2.41 8.56 4.27
CA HIS A 62 -1.89 7.81 3.14
C HIS A 62 -0.48 8.31 2.83
N HIS A 63 0.45 7.38 2.66
CA HIS A 63 1.78 7.66 2.14
C HIS A 63 2.08 6.68 1.02
N ALA A 64 2.68 7.17 -0.06
CA ALA A 64 3.09 6.36 -1.19
C ALA A 64 4.42 6.87 -1.75
N SER A 65 5.32 5.94 -2.05
CA SER A 65 6.60 6.21 -2.70
C SER A 65 6.85 5.22 -3.83
N PRO A 66 7.68 5.55 -4.84
CA PRO A 66 8.22 4.55 -5.74
C PRO A 66 8.88 3.43 -4.94
N GLY A 67 8.71 2.19 -5.39
CA GLY A 67 9.34 1.04 -4.75
C GLY A 67 10.00 0.08 -5.73
N THR A 68 10.51 -1.02 -5.20
CA THR A 68 11.11 -2.12 -5.99
C THR A 68 10.40 -3.45 -5.70
N PRO A 69 10.49 -4.47 -6.58
CA PRO A 69 9.88 -5.78 -6.30
C PRO A 69 10.40 -6.41 -5.00
N GLN A 70 11.65 -6.11 -4.63
CA GLN A 70 12.31 -6.64 -3.44
C GLN A 70 11.98 -5.86 -2.16
N GLU A 71 11.43 -4.65 -2.24
CA GLU A 71 11.11 -3.80 -1.08
C GLU A 71 9.88 -4.31 -0.30
N THR A 72 10.08 -5.37 0.44
CA THR A 72 9.52 -5.49 1.79
C THR A 72 10.53 -6.34 2.51
N PRO A 73 11.47 -5.77 3.30
CA PRO A 73 12.29 -6.61 4.14
C PRO A 73 11.33 -7.49 4.96
N GLU A 74 11.59 -8.79 4.99
CA GLU A 74 11.01 -9.70 5.97
C GLU A 74 11.49 -9.27 7.35
N ILE A 75 10.98 -8.14 7.85
CA ILE A 75 11.10 -7.81 9.26
C ILE A 75 10.03 -8.66 9.92
N SER A 76 10.42 -9.90 10.22
CA SER A 76 9.75 -10.81 11.15
C SER A 76 9.83 -10.25 12.57
N GLU A 77 9.53 -8.97 12.79
CA GLU A 77 9.28 -8.47 14.12
C GLU A 77 7.78 -8.60 14.38
N ALA A 78 7.48 -9.47 15.35
CA ALA A 78 6.23 -9.42 16.07
C ALA A 78 5.94 -7.95 16.46
N PRO A 79 4.66 -7.52 16.48
CA PRO A 79 4.33 -6.16 16.87
C PRO A 79 5.03 -5.81 18.19
N ALA A 80 5.92 -4.81 18.14
CA ALA A 80 6.62 -4.35 19.32
C ALA A 80 5.65 -3.55 20.20
N VAL A 81 5.60 -3.87 21.48
CA VAL A 81 4.95 -3.03 22.48
C VAL A 81 5.92 -1.90 22.79
N LEU A 82 5.52 -0.67 22.51
CA LEU A 82 6.26 0.53 22.93
C LEU A 82 5.81 0.89 24.35
N HIS A 83 6.78 1.18 25.23
CA HIS A 83 6.57 1.57 26.63
C HIS A 83 6.52 3.09 26.79
#